data_AF-A0A7Z9SDZ3-F1
#
_entry.id   AF-A0A7Z9SDZ3-F1
#
_cell.length_a   1.000
_cell.length_b   1.000
_cell.length_c   1.000
_cell.angle_alpha   90.00
_cell.angle_beta   90.00
_cell.angle_gamma   90.00
#
_symmetry.space_group_name_H-M   'P 1'
#
loop_
_entity.id
_entity.type
_entity.pdbx_description
1 polymer ?
#
loop_
_entity_poly.entity_id
_entity_poly.type
_entity_poly.pdbx_seq_one_letter_code
_entity_poly.pdbx_strand_id
1 'polypeptide(L)'
;NNDGIYQVTEFFGDDIGLDGVAPTELNYTGPDEGEGNHKPDYVEGVGSEPNFAVTDVSESDMMGLTAFRLFPVPSHAQSNSSWWFKNDEAMWALLGENILEEYMDQISNLIEVFASGPFPLYKGRTERISMSELHSYDPLEGLNSPAHTAPALYELKKIVQVIYEKDYRFAQPPKMPTLTATPADGKVILTWDNISDTRTRDPFLGNINDFEGYKLFRATDKYFADAEVITDGYGTPMFMKPIFQCDLKDGKFGFTDFGLVNGVGYNLGSDTGISHVFVDNNVMNGRTYYYGLVAYDYGAPHIGPGISPSENNLVVELDEAEEVRSIGKNVAIVTPFKPAAGYKQPDITIDESNLPGGGKIVPTILARSSIKKDHRYQV
;
A
#
# COMPACT_ATOMS: atom_id res chain seq x y z
N ASN A 1 -5.38 -28.33 16.18
CA ASN A 1 -5.00 -29.70 16.62
C ASN A 1 -5.06 -29.86 18.16
N ASN A 2 -5.69 -28.91 18.86
CA ASN A 2 -5.85 -28.86 20.33
C ASN A 2 -4.55 -28.82 21.14
N ASP A 3 -3.43 -28.41 20.55
CA ASP A 3 -2.17 -28.16 21.29
C ASP A 3 -2.14 -26.78 21.97
N GLY A 4 -3.13 -25.91 21.67
CA GLY A 4 -3.25 -24.57 22.24
C GLY A 4 -2.27 -23.56 21.64
N ILE A 5 -1.67 -23.86 20.48
CA ILE A 5 -0.73 -22.99 19.77
C ILE A 5 -1.12 -22.99 18.30
N TYR A 6 -1.45 -21.83 17.73
CA TYR A 6 -1.81 -21.79 16.33
C TYR A 6 -0.62 -22.10 15.43
N GLN A 7 -0.87 -22.97 14.45
CA GLN A 7 0.10 -23.29 13.41
C GLN A 7 -0.24 -22.53 12.13
N VAL A 8 0.77 -22.30 11.28
CA VAL A 8 0.63 -21.59 9.99
C VAL A 8 -0.44 -22.21 9.08
N THR A 9 -0.78 -23.49 9.28
CA THR A 9 -1.80 -24.22 8.51
C THR A 9 -3.21 -24.16 9.09
N GLU A 10 -3.38 -23.57 10.27
CA GLU A 10 -4.65 -23.51 10.98
C GLU A 10 -5.38 -22.18 10.74
N PHE A 11 -6.71 -22.21 10.79
CA PHE A 11 -7.53 -21.02 10.74
C PHE A 11 -7.73 -20.50 12.17
N PHE A 12 -7.04 -19.41 12.49
CA PHE A 12 -7.05 -18.76 13.81
C PHE A 12 -8.12 -17.67 13.93
N GLY A 13 -8.63 -17.13 12.82
CA GLY A 13 -9.62 -16.05 12.86
C GLY A 13 -9.05 -14.80 13.55
N ASP A 14 -9.79 -14.26 14.51
CA ASP A 14 -9.35 -13.13 15.35
C ASP A 14 -8.82 -13.58 16.73
N ASP A 15 -8.77 -14.88 17.02
CA ASP A 15 -8.21 -15.45 18.27
C ASP A 15 -6.68 -15.53 18.17
N ILE A 16 -6.03 -14.37 18.08
CA ILE A 16 -4.58 -14.25 17.86
C ILE A 16 -3.92 -13.42 18.96
N GLY A 17 -4.57 -13.39 20.12
CA GLY A 17 -4.10 -12.73 21.33
C GLY A 17 -4.07 -11.21 21.26
N LEU A 18 -3.63 -10.61 22.37
CA LEU A 18 -3.76 -9.17 22.64
C LEU A 18 -2.93 -8.30 21.70
N ASP A 19 -1.84 -8.81 21.14
CA ASP A 19 -1.03 -8.09 20.16
C ASP A 19 -1.59 -8.13 18.73
N GLY A 20 -2.55 -9.03 18.48
CA GLY A 20 -3.21 -9.15 17.20
C GLY A 20 -2.32 -9.72 16.09
N VAL A 21 -1.27 -10.48 16.41
CA VAL A 21 -0.26 -10.97 15.47
C VAL A 21 -0.36 -12.48 15.31
N ALA A 22 -0.71 -12.94 14.10
CA ALA A 22 -0.84 -14.36 13.83
C ALA A 22 0.49 -15.04 13.45
N PRO A 23 0.62 -16.39 13.60
CA PRO A 23 1.81 -17.16 13.18
C PRO A 23 2.26 -16.99 11.72
N THR A 24 1.37 -16.52 10.85
CA THR A 24 1.67 -16.23 9.44
C THR A 24 2.38 -14.90 9.21
N GLU A 25 2.40 -14.02 10.22
CA GLU A 25 2.90 -12.66 10.11
C GLU A 25 4.41 -12.55 10.38
N LEU A 26 5.06 -11.55 9.80
CA LEU A 26 6.52 -11.40 9.84
C LEU A 26 7.03 -11.05 11.25
N ASN A 27 6.19 -10.39 12.04
CA ASN A 27 6.45 -9.91 13.39
C ASN A 27 5.98 -10.88 14.47
N TYR A 28 5.50 -12.08 14.10
CA TYR A 28 5.11 -13.08 15.09
C TYR A 28 6.33 -13.59 15.86
N THR A 29 6.34 -13.36 17.18
CA THR A 29 7.45 -13.78 18.05
C THR A 29 7.14 -15.04 18.85
N GLY A 30 5.92 -15.56 18.73
CA GLY A 30 5.37 -16.68 19.49
C GLY A 30 4.04 -16.31 20.13
N PRO A 31 3.33 -17.28 20.75
CA PRO A 31 2.02 -17.00 21.34
C PRO A 31 2.09 -16.00 22.48
N ASP A 32 1.15 -15.07 22.49
CA ASP A 32 0.99 -14.05 23.53
C ASP A 32 -0.25 -14.33 24.42
N GLU A 33 -0.62 -13.37 25.27
CA GLU A 33 -1.76 -13.53 26.16
C GLU A 33 -3.06 -13.50 25.36
N GLY A 34 -3.95 -14.47 25.59
CA GLY A 34 -5.23 -14.59 24.88
C GLY A 34 -5.21 -15.59 23.74
N GLU A 35 -4.09 -15.71 23.01
CA GLU A 35 -4.01 -16.55 21.79
C GLU A 35 -4.43 -18.01 22.01
N GLY A 36 -5.35 -18.48 21.17
CA GLY A 36 -5.78 -19.88 21.07
C GLY A 36 -6.72 -20.33 22.19
N ASN A 37 -7.34 -19.39 22.90
CA ASN A 37 -8.21 -19.70 24.03
C ASN A 37 -9.71 -19.74 23.66
N HIS A 38 -10.05 -19.39 22.42
CA HIS A 38 -11.37 -19.31 21.81
C HIS A 38 -12.35 -18.37 22.52
N LYS A 39 -11.87 -17.24 23.05
CA LYS A 39 -12.68 -16.22 23.71
C LYS A 39 -12.13 -14.85 23.38
N PRO A 40 -13.00 -13.85 23.17
CA PRO A 40 -12.54 -12.48 22.97
C PRO A 40 -11.78 -11.94 24.19
N ASP A 41 -10.53 -11.50 23.99
CA ASP A 41 -9.69 -10.95 25.04
C ASP A 41 -9.37 -9.45 24.86
N TYR A 42 -9.42 -8.74 25.98
CA TYR A 42 -9.09 -7.32 26.07
C TYR A 42 -8.44 -7.00 27.42
N VAL A 43 -7.31 -6.28 27.39
CA VAL A 43 -6.66 -5.74 28.58
C VAL A 43 -6.35 -4.26 28.36
N GLU A 44 -6.97 -3.40 29.18
CA GLU A 44 -6.80 -1.95 29.09
C GLU A 44 -5.33 -1.53 29.19
N GLY A 45 -4.84 -0.80 28.19
CA GLY A 45 -3.46 -0.32 28.11
C GLY A 45 -2.44 -1.35 27.64
N VAL A 46 -2.84 -2.60 27.38
CA VAL A 46 -1.99 -3.66 26.80
C VAL A 46 -2.38 -3.93 25.36
N GLY A 47 -3.64 -4.29 25.11
CA GLY A 47 -4.08 -4.70 23.78
C GLY A 47 -5.47 -5.34 23.80
N SER A 48 -5.90 -5.80 22.63
CA SER A 48 -7.16 -6.49 22.41
C SER A 48 -7.02 -7.31 21.16
N GLU A 49 -7.67 -8.47 21.17
CA GLU A 49 -7.82 -9.26 19.96
C GLU A 49 -8.50 -8.44 18.86
N PRO A 50 -8.19 -8.68 17.57
CA PRO A 50 -8.82 -8.00 16.46
C PRO A 50 -10.35 -8.12 16.47
N ASN A 51 -11.06 -7.11 15.97
CA ASN A 51 -12.52 -7.11 15.87
C ASN A 51 -13.22 -7.39 17.24
N PHE A 52 -12.62 -6.89 18.33
CA PHE A 52 -13.21 -6.93 19.67
C PHE A 52 -12.84 -5.68 20.49
N ALA A 53 -13.79 -5.17 21.29
CA ALA A 53 -13.59 -4.08 22.23
C ALA A 53 -12.91 -2.85 21.62
N VAL A 54 -11.61 -2.67 21.89
CA VAL A 54 -10.84 -1.51 21.42
C VAL A 54 -10.29 -1.68 19.99
N THR A 55 -10.49 -2.82 19.36
CA THR A 55 -10.16 -3.01 17.94
C THR A 55 -11.41 -3.15 17.07
N ASP A 56 -12.61 -3.25 17.67
CA ASP A 56 -13.90 -3.17 16.98
C ASP A 56 -14.42 -1.73 17.04
N VAL A 57 -14.37 -1.05 15.91
CA VAL A 57 -14.81 0.34 15.78
C VAL A 57 -16.33 0.46 15.91
N SER A 58 -17.08 -0.56 15.46
CA SER A 58 -18.54 -0.56 15.51
C SER A 58 -19.08 -0.75 16.93
N GLU A 59 -18.32 -1.43 17.79
CA GLU A 59 -18.62 -1.61 19.22
C GLU A 59 -17.96 -0.54 20.11
N SER A 60 -17.00 0.24 19.60
CA SER A 60 -16.29 1.23 20.41
C SER A 60 -17.11 2.52 20.64
N ASP A 61 -17.20 2.94 21.91
CA ASP A 61 -17.76 4.24 22.28
C ASP A 61 -16.79 5.37 21.90
N MET A 62 -17.01 5.98 20.73
CA MET A 62 -16.21 7.13 20.26
C MET A 62 -16.76 8.46 20.77
N MET A 63 -15.85 9.40 20.98
CA MET A 63 -16.20 10.79 21.24
C MET A 63 -16.83 11.40 19.98
N GLY A 64 -18.10 11.74 20.07
CA GLY A 64 -18.84 12.35 18.96
C GLY A 64 -18.40 13.78 18.66
N LEU A 65 -18.78 14.26 17.48
CA LEU A 65 -18.62 15.66 17.09
C LEU A 65 -19.72 16.51 17.73
N THR A 66 -19.35 17.59 18.39
CA THR A 66 -20.29 18.56 18.97
C THR A 66 -20.13 19.95 18.36
N ALA A 67 -18.92 20.31 17.91
CA ALA A 67 -18.68 21.54 17.17
C ALA A 67 -18.07 21.27 15.78
N PHE A 68 -18.65 21.88 14.76
CA PHE A 68 -18.15 21.94 13.39
C PHE A 68 -18.39 23.36 12.87
N ARG A 69 -17.32 24.02 12.43
CA ARG A 69 -17.41 25.35 11.84
C ARG A 69 -16.32 25.59 10.82
N LEU A 70 -16.70 26.18 9.70
CA LEU A 70 -15.77 26.75 8.72
C LEU A 70 -15.85 28.27 8.78
N PHE A 71 -14.72 28.94 8.66
CA PHE A 71 -14.67 30.41 8.61
C PHE A 71 -13.43 30.91 7.87
N PRO A 72 -13.47 32.09 7.24
CA PRO A 72 -12.32 32.67 6.55
C PRO A 72 -11.20 32.99 7.54
N VAL A 73 -9.95 32.89 7.08
CA VAL A 73 -8.76 33.21 7.88
C VAL A 73 -8.91 34.60 8.53
N PRO A 74 -9.06 34.66 9.87
CA PRO A 74 -9.21 35.94 10.57
C PRO A 74 -7.85 36.62 10.77
N SER A 75 -7.87 37.87 11.24
CA SER A 75 -6.63 38.59 11.56
C SER A 75 -5.79 37.84 12.60
N HIS A 76 -4.47 37.79 12.39
CA HIS A 76 -3.50 37.25 13.35
C HIS A 76 -3.29 38.15 14.59
N ALA A 77 -3.97 39.30 14.66
CA ALA A 77 -3.89 40.21 15.81
C ALA A 77 -4.48 39.57 17.07
N GLN A 78 -3.98 39.97 18.24
CA GLN A 78 -4.51 39.52 19.51
C GLN A 78 -5.93 40.07 19.72
N SER A 79 -6.89 39.19 19.99
CA SER A 79 -8.28 39.56 20.25
C SER A 79 -9.02 38.41 20.93
N ASN A 80 -9.96 38.72 21.81
CA ASN A 80 -10.78 37.70 22.51
C ASN A 80 -12.01 37.28 21.70
N SER A 81 -12.20 37.84 20.49
CA SER A 81 -13.38 37.56 19.65
C SER A 81 -13.03 36.99 18.28
N SER A 82 -11.77 37.03 17.86
CA SER A 82 -11.36 36.46 16.57
C SER A 82 -10.86 35.03 16.76
N TRP A 83 -11.42 34.10 16.00
CA TRP A 83 -11.08 32.67 15.98
C TRP A 83 -9.73 32.39 15.30
N TRP A 84 -8.66 32.96 15.85
CA TRP A 84 -7.28 32.66 15.46
C TRP A 84 -6.62 31.78 16.52
N PHE A 85 -5.79 30.81 16.14
CA PHE A 85 -5.22 29.81 17.06
C PHE A 85 -4.41 30.41 18.23
N LYS A 86 -3.91 31.65 18.11
CA LYS A 86 -3.21 32.35 19.20
C LYS A 86 -4.18 32.90 20.28
N ASN A 87 -5.46 33.06 19.93
CA ASN A 87 -6.48 33.64 20.77
C ASN A 87 -7.27 32.53 21.48
N ASP A 88 -6.67 32.00 22.54
CA ASP A 88 -7.14 30.80 23.25
C ASP A 88 -8.58 30.92 23.77
N GLU A 89 -8.97 32.06 24.36
CA GLU A 89 -10.33 32.25 24.89
C GLU A 89 -11.41 32.14 23.79
N ALA A 90 -11.16 32.76 22.62
CA ALA A 90 -12.08 32.72 21.49
C ALA A 90 -12.18 31.31 20.89
N MET A 91 -11.04 30.61 20.79
CA MET A 91 -10.99 29.23 20.31
C MET A 91 -11.66 28.27 21.29
N TRP A 92 -11.41 28.42 22.59
CA TRP A 92 -12.04 27.60 23.63
C TRP A 92 -13.56 27.73 23.62
N ALA A 93 -14.08 28.97 23.48
CA ALA A 93 -15.50 29.21 23.36
C ALA A 93 -16.09 28.52 22.12
N LEU A 94 -15.41 28.62 20.98
CA LEU A 94 -15.83 27.97 19.73
C LEU A 94 -15.87 26.44 19.86
N LEU A 95 -14.83 25.83 20.43
CA LEU A 95 -14.77 24.37 20.64
C LEU A 95 -15.89 23.86 21.55
N GLY A 96 -16.38 24.70 22.47
CA GLY A 96 -17.47 24.37 23.41
C GLY A 96 -18.88 24.80 22.98
N GLU A 97 -19.04 25.40 21.80
CA GLU A 97 -20.29 26.07 21.36
C GLU A 97 -21.42 25.09 21.00
N ASN A 98 -21.11 23.80 20.83
CA ASN A 98 -22.05 22.75 20.40
C ASN A 98 -22.86 23.13 19.15
N ILE A 99 -22.15 23.48 18.07
CA ILE A 99 -22.70 24.01 16.83
C ILE A 99 -22.23 23.19 15.63
N LEU A 100 -23.11 22.88 14.68
CA LEU A 100 -22.72 22.29 13.40
C LEU A 100 -23.14 23.26 12.28
N GLU A 101 -22.19 24.07 11.80
CA GLU A 101 -22.46 25.13 10.83
C GLU A 101 -21.55 25.03 9.61
N GLU A 102 -22.18 24.95 8.43
CA GLU A 102 -21.53 24.94 7.12
C GLU A 102 -21.27 26.38 6.66
N TYR A 103 -20.08 26.66 6.14
CA TYR A 103 -19.77 27.97 5.56
C TYR A 103 -20.02 27.99 4.05
N MET A 104 -20.95 28.83 3.60
CA MET A 104 -21.37 28.90 2.19
C MET A 104 -21.17 30.29 1.54
N ASP A 105 -20.59 31.25 2.25
CA ASP A 105 -20.68 32.66 1.81
C ASP A 105 -19.66 33.06 0.75
N GLN A 106 -18.36 32.81 0.98
CA GLN A 106 -17.29 33.34 0.09
C GLN A 106 -16.14 32.36 -0.13
N ILE A 107 -15.76 32.19 -1.40
CA ILE A 107 -14.53 31.49 -1.78
C ILE A 107 -13.35 32.26 -1.19
N SER A 108 -12.70 31.68 -0.19
CA SER A 108 -11.56 32.26 0.52
C SER A 108 -10.72 31.12 1.12
N ASN A 109 -9.57 31.46 1.69
CA ASN A 109 -8.85 30.49 2.52
C ASN A 109 -9.66 30.29 3.80
N LEU A 110 -10.10 29.06 4.03
CA LEU A 110 -10.91 28.69 5.18
C LEU A 110 -10.07 28.01 6.24
N ILE A 111 -10.45 28.23 7.49
CA ILE A 111 -10.06 27.41 8.62
C ILE A 111 -11.25 26.55 8.98
N GLU A 112 -10.99 25.26 9.15
CA GLU A 112 -11.95 24.28 9.57
C GLU A 112 -11.68 23.86 11.01
N VAL A 113 -12.74 23.83 11.82
CA VAL A 113 -12.68 23.44 13.23
C VAL A 113 -13.66 22.32 13.49
N PHE A 114 -13.14 21.20 13.99
CA PHE A 114 -13.89 20.06 14.51
C PHE A 114 -13.59 19.90 16.00
N ALA A 115 -14.64 19.70 16.82
CA ALA A 115 -14.47 19.46 18.25
C ALA A 115 -15.54 18.53 18.81
N SER A 116 -15.17 17.79 19.86
CA SER A 116 -16.09 17.02 20.71
C SER A 116 -16.57 17.81 21.94
N GLY A 117 -16.19 19.09 22.06
CA GLY A 117 -16.51 19.92 23.22
C GLY A 117 -15.74 19.50 24.47
N PRO A 118 -15.90 20.20 25.60
CA PRO A 118 -15.25 19.82 26.85
C PRO A 118 -15.85 18.52 27.40
N PHE A 119 -15.00 17.55 27.73
CA PHE A 119 -15.40 16.28 28.35
C PHE A 119 -14.50 15.95 29.56
N PRO A 120 -15.00 15.22 30.56
CA PRO A 120 -14.19 14.80 31.69
C PRO A 120 -13.28 13.62 31.30
N LEU A 121 -11.96 13.84 31.33
CA LEU A 121 -10.96 12.78 31.16
C LEU A 121 -10.45 12.30 32.53
N TYR A 122 -10.96 11.16 32.99
CA TYR A 122 -10.54 10.55 34.25
C TYR A 122 -9.19 9.85 34.13
N LYS A 123 -8.40 9.84 35.23
CA LYS A 123 -7.09 9.18 35.25
C LYS A 123 -7.22 7.69 34.88
N GLY A 124 -6.49 7.26 33.86
CA GLY A 124 -6.47 5.89 33.37
C GLY A 124 -7.45 5.62 32.23
N ARG A 125 -8.44 6.49 32.00
CA ARG A 125 -9.39 6.34 30.89
C ARG A 125 -8.75 6.80 29.58
N THR A 126 -8.98 6.04 28.52
CA THR A 126 -8.66 6.44 27.15
C THR A 126 -9.95 6.80 26.42
N GLU A 127 -10.00 7.98 25.82
CA GLU A 127 -11.08 8.40 24.93
C GLU A 127 -10.56 8.42 23.50
N ARG A 128 -11.42 8.07 22.54
CA ARG A 128 -11.03 7.92 21.14
C ARG A 128 -11.83 8.84 20.26
N ILE A 129 -11.13 9.38 19.27
CA ILE A 129 -11.68 10.24 18.23
C ILE A 129 -11.23 9.66 16.90
N SER A 130 -12.16 9.55 15.97
CA SER A 130 -11.86 9.23 14.58
C SER A 130 -12.44 10.31 13.68
N MET A 131 -11.69 10.67 12.65
CA MET A 131 -12.04 11.74 11.73
C MET A 131 -11.59 11.35 10.32
N SER A 132 -12.46 11.57 9.35
CA SER A 132 -12.16 11.37 7.93
C SER A 132 -12.50 12.64 7.16
N GLU A 133 -11.56 13.13 6.37
CA GLU A 133 -11.77 14.24 5.43
C GLU A 133 -11.87 13.67 4.01
N LEU A 134 -12.90 14.09 3.27
CA LEU A 134 -13.27 13.54 1.97
C LEU A 134 -13.25 14.66 0.94
N HIS A 135 -12.40 14.53 -0.07
CA HIS A 135 -12.32 15.50 -1.17
C HIS A 135 -12.68 14.86 -2.50
N SER A 136 -13.47 15.57 -3.30
CA SER A 136 -13.79 15.18 -4.67
C SER A 136 -13.75 16.38 -5.58
N TYR A 137 -13.62 16.12 -6.89
CA TYR A 137 -13.73 17.14 -7.93
C TYR A 137 -15.08 16.99 -8.65
N ASP A 138 -16.17 17.31 -7.95
CA ASP A 138 -17.53 17.25 -8.49
C ASP A 138 -17.91 18.56 -9.23
N PRO A 139 -18.74 18.50 -10.30
CA PRO A 139 -19.18 19.68 -11.03
C PRO A 139 -19.94 20.68 -10.14
N LEU A 140 -19.58 21.97 -10.22
CA LEU A 140 -20.20 23.03 -9.43
C LEU A 140 -21.70 23.18 -9.70
N GLU A 141 -22.17 22.88 -10.92
CA GLU A 141 -23.59 22.93 -11.26
C GLU A 141 -24.40 21.91 -10.45
N GLY A 142 -23.82 20.73 -10.20
CA GLY A 142 -24.42 19.69 -9.37
C GLY A 142 -24.42 20.08 -7.90
N LEU A 143 -23.29 20.57 -7.40
CA LEU A 143 -23.12 21.03 -6.01
C LEU A 143 -24.05 22.19 -5.66
N ASN A 144 -24.27 23.13 -6.59
CA ASN A 144 -25.17 24.29 -6.40
C ASN A 144 -26.63 24.00 -6.74
N SER A 145 -26.96 22.80 -7.22
CA SER A 145 -28.34 22.41 -7.47
C SER A 145 -29.09 22.19 -6.14
N PRO A 146 -30.43 22.30 -6.10
CA PRO A 146 -31.21 21.97 -4.90
C PRO A 146 -31.02 20.54 -4.38
N ALA A 147 -30.48 19.64 -5.21
CA ALA A 147 -30.19 18.26 -4.86
C ALA A 147 -28.74 18.03 -4.40
N HIS A 148 -27.88 19.06 -4.45
CA HIS A 148 -26.47 19.01 -4.05
C HIS A 148 -25.76 17.73 -4.53
N THR A 149 -25.89 17.44 -5.83
CA THR A 149 -25.40 16.18 -6.39
C THR A 149 -23.88 16.20 -6.46
N ALA A 150 -23.25 15.29 -5.72
CA ALA A 150 -21.80 15.10 -5.67
C ALA A 150 -21.46 13.61 -5.86
N PRO A 151 -21.67 13.05 -7.07
CA PRO A 151 -21.54 11.61 -7.31
C PRO A 151 -20.16 11.07 -6.90
N ALA A 152 -19.06 11.78 -7.20
CA ALA A 152 -17.73 11.31 -6.83
C ALA A 152 -17.54 11.32 -5.29
N LEU A 153 -18.02 12.36 -4.61
CA LEU A 153 -18.00 12.43 -3.14
C LEU A 153 -18.79 11.29 -2.49
N TYR A 154 -19.98 10.96 -3.01
CA TYR A 154 -20.81 9.89 -2.47
C TYR A 154 -20.18 8.51 -2.66
N GLU A 155 -19.53 8.24 -3.80
CA GLU A 155 -18.79 6.99 -3.99
C GLU A 155 -17.59 6.89 -3.04
N LEU A 156 -16.84 7.99 -2.87
CA LEU A 156 -15.74 8.05 -1.90
C LEU A 156 -16.24 7.78 -0.47
N LYS A 157 -17.36 8.39 -0.08
CA LYS A 157 -18.01 8.15 1.22
C LYS A 157 -18.40 6.68 1.42
N LYS A 158 -18.93 6.00 0.40
CA LYS A 158 -19.27 4.57 0.52
C LYS A 158 -18.05 3.71 0.82
N ILE A 159 -16.91 4.00 0.18
CA ILE A 159 -15.65 3.29 0.42
C ILE A 159 -15.13 3.57 1.84
N VAL A 160 -15.13 4.85 2.26
CA VAL A 160 -14.68 5.22 3.61
C VAL A 160 -15.59 4.63 4.69
N GLN A 161 -16.90 4.55 4.46
CA GLN A 161 -17.84 3.90 5.38
C GLN A 161 -17.48 2.42 5.56
N VAL A 162 -17.14 1.71 4.48
CA VAL A 162 -16.68 0.32 4.57
C VAL A 162 -15.40 0.23 5.38
N ILE A 163 -14.41 1.10 5.14
CA ILE A 163 -13.14 1.11 5.90
C ILE A 163 -13.40 1.33 7.40
N TYR A 164 -14.32 2.24 7.73
CA TYR A 164 -14.77 2.49 9.10
C TYR A 164 -15.41 1.24 9.73
N GLU A 165 -16.32 0.57 9.01
CA GLU A 165 -16.97 -0.68 9.44
C GLU A 165 -16.04 -1.91 9.42
N LYS A 166 -14.79 -1.73 8.96
CA LYS A 166 -13.72 -2.72 8.94
C LYS A 166 -12.56 -2.32 9.86
N ASP A 167 -12.86 -1.59 10.92
CA ASP A 167 -11.92 -1.23 11.98
C ASP A 167 -10.69 -0.42 11.52
N TYR A 168 -10.88 0.45 10.53
CA TYR A 168 -9.79 1.20 9.87
C TYR A 168 -8.73 0.31 9.21
N ARG A 169 -9.06 -0.95 8.91
CA ARG A 169 -8.20 -1.77 8.07
C ARG A 169 -8.29 -1.22 6.64
N PHE A 170 -7.15 -0.74 6.13
CA PHE A 170 -7.03 -0.32 4.75
C PHE A 170 -6.63 -1.52 3.90
N ALA A 171 -7.15 -1.60 2.67
CA ALA A 171 -6.56 -2.46 1.66
C ALA A 171 -5.09 -2.03 1.48
N GLN A 172 -4.18 -2.97 1.72
CA GLN A 172 -2.75 -2.71 1.58
C GLN A 172 -2.26 -3.39 0.32
N PRO A 173 -1.40 -2.72 -0.48
CA PRO A 173 -0.78 -3.40 -1.60
C PRO A 173 0.03 -4.60 -1.08
N PRO A 174 0.27 -5.62 -1.92
CA PRO A 174 1.03 -6.79 -1.52
C PRO A 174 2.38 -6.45 -0.90
N LYS A 175 2.95 -7.35 -0.08
CA LYS A 175 4.24 -7.11 0.56
C LYS A 175 5.29 -6.77 -0.50
N MET A 176 5.90 -5.59 -0.36
CA MET A 176 6.82 -5.05 -1.37
C MET A 176 7.93 -6.06 -1.70
N PRO A 177 8.19 -6.37 -2.99
CA PRO A 177 9.25 -7.28 -3.40
C PRO A 177 10.63 -6.63 -3.32
N THR A 178 11.67 -7.45 -3.38
CA THR A 178 13.06 -6.98 -3.51
C THR A 178 13.54 -7.21 -4.94
N LEU A 179 13.85 -6.13 -5.67
CA LEU A 179 14.34 -6.17 -7.04
C LEU A 179 15.86 -6.17 -7.08
N THR A 180 16.45 -7.02 -7.91
CA THR A 180 17.88 -7.04 -8.22
C THR A 180 18.10 -6.92 -9.72
N ALA A 181 19.00 -6.03 -10.13
CA ALA A 181 19.40 -5.84 -11.52
C ALA A 181 20.86 -6.24 -11.76
N THR A 182 21.10 -7.09 -12.77
CA THR A 182 22.44 -7.46 -13.21
C THR A 182 22.70 -6.91 -14.61
N PRO A 183 23.68 -6.00 -14.79
CA PRO A 183 24.07 -5.49 -16.10
C PRO A 183 24.81 -6.55 -16.92
N ALA A 184 24.57 -6.54 -18.24
CA ALA A 184 25.35 -7.30 -19.22
C ALA A 184 25.44 -6.52 -20.55
N ASP A 185 26.20 -7.05 -21.51
CA ASP A 185 26.38 -6.44 -22.83
C ASP A 185 25.05 -6.38 -23.59
N GLY A 186 24.51 -5.16 -23.77
CA GLY A 186 23.27 -4.91 -24.49
C GLY A 186 22.00 -5.43 -23.80
N LYS A 187 22.08 -5.79 -22.51
CA LYS A 187 20.91 -6.28 -21.76
C LYS A 187 21.04 -6.08 -20.25
N VAL A 188 19.91 -6.07 -19.57
CA VAL A 188 19.82 -6.11 -18.10
C VAL A 188 18.99 -7.33 -17.70
N ILE A 189 19.49 -8.11 -16.75
CA ILE A 189 18.77 -9.25 -16.17
C ILE A 189 18.20 -8.81 -14.83
N LEU A 190 16.89 -8.89 -14.68
CA LEU A 190 16.16 -8.47 -13.50
C LEU A 190 15.59 -9.71 -12.81
N THR A 191 15.79 -9.80 -11.51
CA THR A 191 15.30 -10.91 -10.67
C THR A 191 14.75 -10.36 -9.37
N TRP A 192 13.74 -11.01 -8.81
CA TRP A 192 13.14 -10.59 -7.54
C TRP A 192 12.78 -11.76 -6.64
N ASP A 193 12.57 -11.48 -5.36
CA ASP A 193 12.09 -12.45 -4.38
C ASP A 193 10.60 -12.80 -4.59
N ASN A 194 10.10 -13.74 -3.79
CA ASN A 194 8.73 -14.24 -3.86
C ASN A 194 7.90 -13.83 -2.63
N ILE A 195 8.31 -12.75 -1.95
CA ILE A 195 7.67 -12.35 -0.69
C ILE A 195 6.23 -11.91 -0.93
N SER A 196 5.94 -11.22 -2.04
CA SER A 196 4.61 -10.72 -2.36
C SER A 196 3.63 -11.86 -2.66
N ASP A 197 4.04 -12.90 -3.39
CA ASP A 197 3.16 -14.02 -3.74
C ASP A 197 3.05 -15.08 -2.64
N THR A 198 4.01 -15.18 -1.71
CA THR A 198 3.96 -16.20 -0.64
C THR A 198 3.52 -15.66 0.72
N ARG A 199 3.86 -14.41 1.06
CA ARG A 199 3.71 -13.82 2.40
C ARG A 199 2.71 -12.66 2.47
N THR A 200 2.08 -12.27 1.36
CA THR A 200 0.98 -11.30 1.41
C THR A 200 -0.27 -11.96 1.99
N ARG A 201 -0.87 -11.30 2.97
CA ARG A 201 -2.17 -11.61 3.55
C ARG A 201 -2.79 -10.26 3.83
N ASP A 202 -3.95 -9.98 3.24
CA ASP A 202 -4.66 -8.73 3.45
C ASP A 202 -5.67 -8.89 4.60
N PRO A 203 -5.45 -8.24 5.76
CA PRO A 203 -6.40 -8.26 6.88
C PRO A 203 -7.77 -7.67 6.51
N PHE A 204 -7.83 -6.80 5.50
CA PHE A 204 -9.07 -6.22 4.99
C PHE A 204 -9.95 -7.28 4.30
N LEU A 205 -9.35 -8.28 3.67
CA LEU A 205 -10.02 -9.39 2.98
C LEU A 205 -10.08 -10.68 3.82
N GLY A 206 -9.94 -10.57 5.16
CA GLY A 206 -10.00 -11.71 6.06
C GLY A 206 -8.74 -12.58 6.04
N ASN A 207 -7.57 -11.94 5.95
CA ASN A 207 -6.26 -12.59 5.90
C ASN A 207 -6.10 -13.56 4.73
N ILE A 208 -6.72 -13.25 3.58
CA ILE A 208 -6.52 -13.97 2.33
C ILE A 208 -5.34 -13.33 1.57
N ASN A 209 -4.57 -14.15 0.85
CA ASN A 209 -3.60 -13.63 -0.10
C ASN A 209 -4.33 -13.23 -1.39
N ASP A 210 -4.45 -11.94 -1.62
CA ASP A 210 -5.09 -11.33 -2.79
C ASP A 210 -4.09 -10.84 -3.83
N PHE A 211 -2.80 -11.19 -3.68
CA PHE A 211 -1.77 -10.98 -4.69
C PHE A 211 -2.22 -11.53 -6.05
N GLU A 212 -2.08 -10.72 -7.10
CA GLU A 212 -2.47 -11.07 -8.47
C GLU A 212 -1.27 -11.12 -9.41
N GLY A 213 -0.31 -10.19 -9.28
CA GLY A 213 0.84 -10.20 -10.18
C GLY A 213 1.93 -9.16 -9.91
N TYR A 214 2.88 -9.12 -10.83
CA TYR A 214 3.99 -8.17 -10.86
C TYR A 214 3.96 -7.33 -12.14
N LYS A 215 4.27 -6.04 -12.02
CA LYS A 215 4.61 -5.17 -13.15
C LYS A 215 6.03 -4.64 -12.98
N LEU A 216 6.75 -4.60 -14.09
CA LEU A 216 8.10 -4.06 -14.16
C LEU A 216 8.11 -2.85 -15.08
N PHE A 217 8.59 -1.75 -14.55
CA PHE A 217 8.76 -0.48 -15.24
C PHE A 217 10.23 -0.22 -15.51
N ARG A 218 10.48 0.52 -16.59
CA ARG A 218 11.80 1.02 -16.94
C ARG A 218 11.70 2.48 -17.28
N ALA A 219 12.57 3.24 -16.66
CA ALA A 219 12.76 4.65 -16.88
C ALA A 219 14.22 4.96 -17.18
N THR A 220 14.44 6.07 -17.85
CA THR A 220 15.76 6.69 -18.02
C THR A 220 15.87 7.99 -17.25
N ASP A 221 14.77 8.43 -16.66
CA ASP A 221 14.66 9.53 -15.73
C ASP A 221 14.44 9.00 -14.30
N LYS A 222 15.04 9.69 -13.33
CA LYS A 222 15.01 9.31 -11.90
C LYS A 222 13.62 9.43 -11.25
N TYR A 223 12.72 10.21 -11.84
CA TYR A 223 11.33 10.38 -11.40
C TYR A 223 10.36 9.40 -12.10
N PHE A 224 10.84 8.50 -12.97
CA PHE A 224 10.00 7.63 -13.78
C PHE A 224 9.02 8.37 -14.72
N ALA A 225 9.20 9.68 -14.93
CA ALA A 225 8.31 10.50 -15.75
C ALA A 225 8.21 10.01 -17.21
N ASP A 226 9.26 9.38 -17.76
CA ASP A 226 9.23 8.81 -19.11
C ASP A 226 8.44 7.49 -19.20
N ALA A 227 8.10 6.87 -18.06
CA ALA A 227 7.21 5.71 -17.99
C ALA A 227 5.72 6.12 -17.85
N GLU A 228 5.41 7.31 -17.34
CA GLU A 228 4.04 7.85 -17.15
C GLU A 228 3.37 8.27 -18.46
N VAL A 229 3.02 7.30 -19.29
CA VAL A 229 2.46 7.52 -20.62
C VAL A 229 0.97 7.20 -20.75
N ILE A 230 0.36 6.58 -19.74
CA ILE A 230 -1.05 6.23 -19.75
C ILE A 230 -1.83 7.38 -19.11
N THR A 231 -2.74 7.97 -19.88
CA THR A 231 -3.57 9.09 -19.43
C THR A 231 -4.97 8.64 -19.05
N ASP A 232 -5.63 9.44 -18.21
CA ASP A 232 -7.07 9.32 -17.96
C ASP A 232 -7.92 9.76 -19.18
N GLY A 233 -9.24 9.70 -19.03
CA GLY A 233 -10.18 10.14 -20.07
C GLY A 233 -10.12 11.64 -20.41
N TYR A 234 -9.39 12.44 -19.63
CA TYR A 234 -9.21 13.88 -19.83
C TYR A 234 -7.81 14.23 -20.36
N GLY A 235 -6.93 13.24 -20.56
CA GLY A 235 -5.59 13.42 -21.09
C GLY A 235 -4.52 13.71 -20.04
N THR A 236 -4.82 13.56 -18.75
CA THR A 236 -3.86 13.72 -17.65
C THR A 236 -3.07 12.43 -17.45
N PRO A 237 -1.73 12.44 -17.47
CA PRO A 237 -0.91 11.26 -17.14
C PRO A 237 -1.27 10.73 -15.76
N MET A 238 -1.52 9.43 -15.68
CA MET A 238 -2.05 8.78 -14.48
C MET A 238 -1.34 7.47 -14.15
N PHE A 239 -0.97 6.67 -15.16
CA PHE A 239 -0.31 5.38 -14.93
C PHE A 239 0.97 5.23 -15.75
N MET A 240 1.90 4.46 -15.20
CA MET A 240 3.10 4.05 -15.90
C MET A 240 2.81 2.90 -16.86
N LYS A 241 3.50 2.85 -18.00
CA LYS A 241 3.45 1.71 -18.92
C LYS A 241 4.51 0.68 -18.55
N PRO A 242 4.11 -0.55 -18.16
CA PRO A 242 5.08 -1.59 -17.85
C PRO A 242 5.79 -2.09 -19.12
N ILE A 243 7.06 -2.47 -18.97
CA ILE A 243 7.82 -3.19 -20.00
C ILE A 243 7.65 -4.71 -19.89
N PHE A 244 7.17 -5.18 -18.74
CA PHE A 244 6.85 -6.57 -18.46
C PHE A 244 5.77 -6.64 -17.39
N GLN A 245 4.86 -7.59 -17.53
CA GLN A 245 3.81 -7.90 -16.57
C GLN A 245 3.63 -9.41 -16.53
N CYS A 246 3.50 -9.98 -15.33
CA CYS A 246 3.11 -11.36 -15.13
C CYS A 246 2.12 -11.49 -13.99
N ASP A 247 1.22 -12.44 -14.11
CA ASP A 247 0.03 -12.58 -13.26
C ASP A 247 -0.29 -14.05 -12.99
N LEU A 248 -1.11 -14.32 -11.98
CA LEU A 248 -1.53 -15.68 -11.64
C LEU A 248 -2.25 -16.34 -12.81
N LYS A 249 -2.20 -17.67 -12.85
CA LYS A 249 -3.00 -18.47 -13.80
C LYS A 249 -4.29 -18.92 -13.15
N ASP A 250 -5.23 -17.99 -13.01
CA ASP A 250 -6.49 -18.22 -12.32
C ASP A 250 -7.72 -17.74 -13.11
N GLY A 251 -7.53 -17.20 -14.32
CA GLY A 251 -8.60 -16.70 -15.18
C GLY A 251 -9.06 -15.28 -14.88
N LYS A 252 -8.39 -14.55 -13.98
CA LYS A 252 -8.58 -13.10 -13.79
C LYS A 252 -7.56 -12.33 -14.64
N PHE A 253 -8.03 -11.63 -15.65
CA PHE A 253 -7.15 -10.90 -16.57
C PHE A 253 -7.89 -9.75 -17.24
N GLY A 254 -7.13 -8.89 -17.93
CA GLY A 254 -7.68 -7.71 -18.60
C GLY A 254 -8.01 -6.58 -17.64
N PHE A 255 -8.86 -5.66 -18.10
CA PHE A 255 -9.22 -4.48 -17.34
C PHE A 255 -10.35 -4.78 -16.35
N THR A 256 -10.24 -4.29 -15.12
CA THR A 256 -11.33 -4.36 -14.14
C THR A 256 -12.55 -3.57 -14.63
N ASP A 257 -13.74 -4.08 -14.31
CA ASP A 257 -15.03 -3.40 -14.47
C ASP A 257 -15.55 -2.79 -13.15
N PHE A 258 -14.75 -2.91 -12.09
CA PHE A 258 -14.97 -2.39 -10.75
C PHE A 258 -13.79 -1.51 -10.30
N GLY A 259 -14.00 -0.69 -9.26
CA GLY A 259 -12.94 0.17 -8.71
C GLY A 259 -12.33 1.10 -9.76
N LEU A 260 -13.16 1.66 -10.65
CA LEU A 260 -12.69 2.52 -11.73
C LEU A 260 -12.15 3.84 -11.17
N VAL A 261 -10.91 4.20 -11.53
CA VAL A 261 -10.33 5.49 -11.14
C VAL A 261 -10.41 6.43 -12.34
N ASN A 262 -11.18 7.52 -12.22
CA ASN A 262 -11.47 8.45 -13.33
C ASN A 262 -11.96 7.76 -14.61
N GLY A 263 -12.73 6.67 -14.46
CA GLY A 263 -13.29 5.90 -15.57
C GLY A 263 -12.32 4.91 -16.23
N VAL A 264 -11.11 4.77 -15.70
CA VAL A 264 -10.11 3.81 -16.19
C VAL A 264 -10.09 2.60 -15.27
N GLY A 265 -10.29 1.41 -15.85
CA GLY A 265 -10.12 0.14 -15.15
C GLY A 265 -8.64 -0.20 -14.97
N TYR A 266 -8.34 -0.98 -13.94
CA TYR A 266 -6.97 -1.43 -13.69
C TYR A 266 -6.65 -2.67 -14.55
N ASN A 267 -5.47 -2.74 -15.16
CA ASN A 267 -5.08 -3.89 -15.98
C ASN A 267 -4.44 -5.00 -15.13
N LEU A 268 -5.19 -6.08 -14.91
CA LEU A 268 -4.78 -7.25 -14.13
C LEU A 268 -3.80 -8.17 -14.85
N GLY A 269 -3.61 -8.03 -16.16
CA GLY A 269 -2.66 -8.85 -16.92
C GLY A 269 -3.32 -9.69 -18.01
N SER A 270 -2.76 -10.87 -18.29
CA SER A 270 -3.10 -11.72 -19.43
C SER A 270 -2.98 -13.23 -19.14
N ASP A 271 -3.10 -13.63 -17.88
CA ASP A 271 -3.08 -15.01 -17.38
C ASP A 271 -1.79 -15.76 -17.75
N THR A 272 -0.65 -15.09 -17.57
CA THR A 272 0.66 -15.54 -18.09
C THR A 272 1.41 -16.51 -17.17
N GLY A 273 1.10 -16.49 -15.87
CA GLY A 273 1.80 -17.22 -14.82
C GLY A 273 2.95 -16.39 -14.22
N ILE A 274 3.21 -16.60 -12.93
CA ILE A 274 4.23 -15.85 -12.18
C ILE A 274 5.64 -16.19 -12.67
N SER A 275 6.43 -15.14 -12.91
CA SER A 275 7.87 -15.20 -13.14
C SER A 275 8.58 -14.39 -12.06
N HIS A 276 9.81 -14.80 -11.73
CA HIS A 276 10.73 -14.05 -10.86
C HIS A 276 11.96 -13.55 -11.61
N VAL A 277 11.89 -13.57 -12.94
CA VAL A 277 12.98 -13.15 -13.82
C VAL A 277 12.44 -12.48 -15.08
N PHE A 278 13.11 -11.40 -15.48
CA PHE A 278 12.91 -10.75 -16.78
C PHE A 278 14.26 -10.31 -17.36
N VAL A 279 14.39 -10.40 -18.69
CA VAL A 279 15.60 -9.95 -19.39
C VAL A 279 15.24 -8.81 -20.34
N ASP A 280 15.65 -7.59 -19.98
CA ASP A 280 15.48 -6.43 -20.84
C ASP A 280 16.62 -6.36 -21.87
N ASN A 281 16.30 -6.58 -23.14
CA ASN A 281 17.23 -6.46 -24.26
C ASN A 281 17.12 -5.11 -25.00
N ASN A 282 16.22 -4.22 -24.56
CA ASN A 282 15.96 -2.94 -25.20
C ASN A 282 16.75 -1.81 -24.52
N VAL A 283 18.01 -2.06 -24.20
CA VAL A 283 18.91 -1.13 -23.48
C VAL A 283 20.19 -0.87 -24.27
N MET A 284 20.82 0.27 -23.98
CA MET A 284 22.08 0.67 -24.58
C MET A 284 23.18 0.71 -23.53
N ASN A 285 24.33 0.12 -23.84
CA ASN A 285 25.49 0.17 -22.94
C ASN A 285 25.90 1.62 -22.66
N GLY A 286 26.28 1.90 -21.41
CA GLY A 286 26.73 3.22 -20.97
C GLY A 286 25.61 4.21 -20.64
N ARG A 287 24.33 3.86 -20.84
CA ARG A 287 23.19 4.63 -20.36
C ARG A 287 22.69 4.05 -19.04
N THR A 288 22.43 4.90 -18.06
CA THR A 288 21.82 4.49 -16.79
C THR A 288 20.31 4.30 -16.96
N TYR A 289 19.79 3.22 -16.41
CA TYR A 289 18.37 2.88 -16.39
C TYR A 289 17.92 2.69 -14.94
N TYR A 290 16.67 3.10 -14.70
CA TYR A 290 15.95 2.93 -13.44
C TYR A 290 14.89 1.86 -13.69
N TYR A 291 14.92 0.78 -12.92
CA TYR A 291 13.90 -0.26 -12.96
C TYR A 291 13.10 -0.23 -11.67
N GLY A 292 11.79 -0.31 -11.79
CA GLY A 292 10.87 -0.38 -10.66
C GLY A 292 9.99 -1.61 -10.80
N LEU A 293 9.90 -2.41 -9.75
CA LEU A 293 9.03 -3.57 -9.67
C LEU A 293 7.90 -3.26 -8.69
N VAL A 294 6.66 -3.53 -9.09
CA VAL A 294 5.51 -3.44 -8.19
C VAL A 294 4.81 -4.78 -8.16
N ALA A 295 4.43 -5.23 -6.98
CA ALA A 295 3.42 -6.25 -6.82
C ALA A 295 2.04 -5.57 -6.74
N TYR A 296 1.02 -6.21 -7.29
CA TYR A 296 -0.35 -5.74 -7.21
C TYR A 296 -1.31 -6.84 -6.83
N ASP A 297 -2.38 -6.45 -6.16
CA ASP A 297 -3.49 -7.32 -5.76
C ASP A 297 -4.61 -7.33 -6.80
N TYR A 298 -5.63 -8.16 -6.57
CA TYR A 298 -6.83 -8.21 -7.39
C TYR A 298 -7.86 -7.13 -7.04
N GLY A 299 -7.74 -6.50 -5.87
CA GLY A 299 -8.77 -5.66 -5.30
C GLY A 299 -10.00 -6.45 -4.82
N ALA A 300 -11.10 -5.73 -4.57
CA ALA A 300 -12.30 -6.31 -3.97
C ALA A 300 -13.58 -5.94 -4.76
N PRO A 301 -14.01 -6.75 -5.75
CA PRO A 301 -15.14 -6.41 -6.62
C PRO A 301 -16.49 -6.35 -5.90
N HIS A 302 -16.64 -7.06 -4.78
CA HIS A 302 -17.92 -7.24 -4.09
C HIS A 302 -18.11 -6.31 -2.89
N ILE A 303 -17.22 -5.34 -2.70
CA ILE A 303 -17.24 -4.41 -1.58
C ILE A 303 -17.59 -3.00 -2.09
N GLY A 304 -18.80 -2.52 -1.75
CA GLY A 304 -19.29 -1.22 -2.21
C GLY A 304 -19.36 -1.12 -3.75
N PRO A 305 -18.84 -0.04 -4.38
CA PRO A 305 -18.70 0.05 -5.84
C PRO A 305 -17.53 -0.79 -6.41
N GLY A 306 -16.87 -1.57 -5.54
CA GLY A 306 -15.64 -2.30 -5.82
C GLY A 306 -14.41 -1.48 -5.42
N ILE A 307 -13.49 -2.12 -4.71
CA ILE A 307 -12.20 -1.52 -4.35
C ILE A 307 -11.22 -1.83 -5.46
N SER A 308 -10.61 -0.77 -6.00
CA SER A 308 -9.62 -0.89 -7.07
C SER A 308 -8.42 -1.71 -6.62
N PRO A 309 -7.80 -2.48 -7.52
CA PRO A 309 -6.49 -3.06 -7.25
C PRO A 309 -5.48 -2.03 -6.74
N SER A 310 -4.67 -2.42 -5.76
CA SER A 310 -3.56 -1.61 -5.26
C SER A 310 -2.22 -2.19 -5.71
N GLU A 311 -1.24 -1.31 -5.96
CA GLU A 311 0.13 -1.70 -6.31
C GLU A 311 1.16 -0.98 -5.42
N ASN A 312 2.34 -1.56 -5.26
CA ASN A 312 3.40 -0.92 -4.49
C ASN A 312 3.83 0.42 -5.10
N ASN A 313 4.22 1.36 -4.25
CA ASN A 313 4.87 2.58 -4.69
C ASN A 313 6.33 2.34 -5.13
N LEU A 314 6.81 3.17 -6.05
CA LEU A 314 8.22 3.28 -6.39
C LEU A 314 8.78 4.56 -5.76
N VAL A 315 9.82 4.42 -4.94
CA VAL A 315 10.41 5.57 -4.23
C VAL A 315 11.88 5.71 -4.62
N VAL A 316 12.22 6.90 -5.12
CA VAL A 316 13.59 7.37 -5.36
C VAL A 316 13.72 8.70 -4.63
N GLU A 317 14.49 8.72 -3.55
CA GLU A 317 14.74 9.95 -2.80
C GLU A 317 15.95 10.67 -3.39
N LEU A 318 15.79 11.97 -3.63
CA LEU A 318 16.85 12.83 -4.16
C LEU A 318 17.30 13.84 -3.11
N ASP A 319 18.55 14.30 -3.21
CA ASP A 319 19.04 15.43 -2.43
C ASP A 319 18.79 16.78 -3.13
N GLU A 320 19.22 17.88 -2.49
CA GLU A 320 19.08 19.24 -3.04
C GLU A 320 19.86 19.45 -4.35
N ALA A 321 20.87 18.61 -4.62
CA ALA A 321 21.64 18.62 -5.86
C ALA A 321 21.07 17.66 -6.91
N GLU A 322 19.88 17.12 -6.66
CA GLU A 322 19.16 16.25 -7.58
C GLU A 322 19.82 14.86 -7.78
N GLU A 323 20.73 14.47 -6.88
CA GLU A 323 21.39 13.16 -6.88
C GLU A 323 20.62 12.14 -6.05
N VAL A 324 20.70 10.86 -6.43
CA VAL A 324 19.97 9.79 -5.74
C VAL A 324 20.57 9.55 -4.35
N ARG A 325 19.78 9.86 -3.32
CA ARG A 325 20.13 9.64 -1.91
C ARG A 325 19.78 8.24 -1.44
N SER A 326 18.58 7.77 -1.77
CA SER A 326 18.10 6.45 -1.38
C SER A 326 17.07 5.91 -2.39
N ILE A 327 16.88 4.59 -2.41
CA ILE A 327 15.92 3.92 -3.27
C ILE A 327 15.14 2.87 -2.48
N GLY A 328 13.88 2.65 -2.85
CA GLY A 328 13.10 1.51 -2.36
C GLY A 328 13.74 0.18 -2.77
N LYS A 329 13.51 -0.87 -1.97
CA LYS A 329 14.05 -2.21 -2.24
C LYS A 329 13.50 -2.84 -3.55
N ASN A 330 12.39 -2.32 -4.04
CA ASN A 330 11.77 -2.71 -5.30
C ASN A 330 12.26 -1.87 -6.49
N VAL A 331 13.23 -0.97 -6.28
CA VAL A 331 13.87 -0.15 -7.32
C VAL A 331 15.33 -0.58 -7.48
N ALA A 332 15.81 -0.64 -8.73
CA ALA A 332 17.19 -0.92 -9.05
C ALA A 332 17.72 0.04 -10.12
N ILE A 333 18.90 0.61 -9.87
CA ILE A 333 19.59 1.51 -10.80
C ILE A 333 20.77 0.77 -11.41
N VAL A 334 20.87 0.76 -12.73
CA VAL A 334 21.88 -0.04 -13.42
C VAL A 334 22.32 0.61 -14.72
N THR A 335 23.62 0.47 -15.03
CA THR A 335 24.19 0.88 -16.30
C THR A 335 24.76 -0.35 -16.99
N PRO A 336 24.13 -0.90 -18.05
CA PRO A 336 24.67 -2.02 -18.79
C PRO A 336 26.00 -1.65 -19.45
N PHE A 337 26.91 -2.62 -19.52
CA PHE A 337 28.24 -2.43 -20.05
C PHE A 337 28.74 -3.69 -20.73
N LYS A 338 29.68 -3.49 -21.67
CA LYS A 338 30.40 -4.59 -22.29
C LYS A 338 31.54 -5.07 -21.37
N PRO A 339 31.70 -6.39 -21.17
CA PRO A 339 32.84 -6.92 -20.42
C PRO A 339 34.17 -6.43 -20.98
N ALA A 340 35.14 -6.17 -20.10
CA ALA A 340 36.49 -5.80 -20.49
C ALA A 340 37.15 -6.89 -21.35
N ALA A 341 38.04 -6.47 -22.25
CA ALA A 341 38.82 -7.42 -23.06
C ALA A 341 39.62 -8.37 -22.14
N GLY A 342 39.49 -9.68 -22.35
CA GLY A 342 40.15 -10.70 -21.54
C GLY A 342 39.36 -11.20 -20.32
N TYR A 343 38.15 -10.68 -20.08
CA TYR A 343 37.26 -11.22 -19.04
C TYR A 343 36.93 -12.70 -19.31
N LYS A 344 37.22 -13.56 -18.32
CA LYS A 344 36.83 -14.97 -18.33
C LYS A 344 35.53 -15.15 -17.55
N GLN A 345 34.55 -15.79 -18.17
CA GLN A 345 33.28 -16.07 -17.50
C GLN A 345 33.48 -17.10 -16.38
N PRO A 346 32.66 -17.05 -15.32
CA PRO A 346 32.66 -18.10 -14.30
C PRO A 346 32.27 -19.44 -14.93
N ASP A 347 33.05 -20.49 -14.64
CA ASP A 347 32.73 -21.86 -15.03
C ASP A 347 31.89 -22.52 -13.94
N ILE A 348 30.90 -23.31 -14.34
CA ILE A 348 30.09 -24.12 -13.43
C ILE A 348 30.53 -25.57 -13.56
N THR A 349 30.78 -26.22 -12.42
CA THR A 349 30.94 -27.67 -12.36
C THR A 349 29.72 -28.25 -11.64
N ILE A 350 29.06 -29.23 -12.27
CA ILE A 350 27.93 -29.93 -11.67
C ILE A 350 28.47 -31.08 -10.82
N ASP A 351 28.11 -31.13 -9.55
CA ASP A 351 28.36 -32.30 -8.70
C ASP A 351 27.14 -33.24 -8.78
N GLU A 352 27.31 -34.36 -9.50
CA GLU A 352 26.26 -35.34 -9.79
C GLU A 352 26.08 -36.38 -8.68
N SER A 353 26.78 -36.26 -7.54
CA SER A 353 26.83 -37.29 -6.50
C SER A 353 25.49 -37.63 -5.84
N ASN A 354 24.44 -36.82 -6.05
CA ASN A 354 23.15 -36.92 -5.34
C ASN A 354 21.94 -36.63 -6.24
N LEU A 355 21.89 -37.26 -7.43
CA LEU A 355 20.76 -37.14 -8.36
C LEU A 355 19.78 -38.32 -8.20
N PRO A 356 18.58 -38.14 -7.62
CA PRO A 356 17.60 -39.22 -7.44
C PRO A 356 16.83 -39.58 -8.74
N GLY A 357 17.11 -38.93 -9.89
CA GLY A 357 16.37 -39.15 -11.13
C GLY A 357 17.22 -38.95 -12.41
N GLY A 358 16.77 -39.51 -13.54
CA GLY A 358 17.49 -39.53 -14.82
C GLY A 358 17.29 -38.31 -15.74
N GLY A 359 16.92 -37.15 -15.19
CA GLY A 359 16.72 -35.92 -15.97
C GLY A 359 18.04 -35.22 -16.32
N LYS A 360 18.04 -34.42 -17.40
CA LYS A 360 19.18 -33.56 -17.75
C LYS A 360 18.99 -32.17 -17.13
N ILE A 361 19.90 -31.75 -16.27
CA ILE A 361 19.92 -30.40 -15.67
C ILE A 361 20.98 -29.57 -16.39
N VAL A 362 20.61 -28.37 -16.85
CA VAL A 362 21.55 -27.41 -17.47
C VAL A 362 21.45 -26.08 -16.71
N PRO A 363 22.31 -25.86 -15.69
CA PRO A 363 22.29 -24.61 -14.94
C PRO A 363 22.76 -23.45 -15.83
N THR A 364 22.10 -22.30 -15.73
CA THR A 364 22.47 -21.08 -16.43
C THR A 364 22.73 -19.96 -15.43
N ILE A 365 23.86 -19.26 -15.57
CA ILE A 365 24.19 -18.11 -14.72
C ILE A 365 23.44 -16.88 -15.24
N LEU A 366 22.54 -16.35 -14.41
CA LEU A 366 21.86 -15.09 -14.63
C LEU A 366 22.61 -13.92 -13.97
N ALA A 367 22.79 -13.97 -12.65
CA ALA A 367 23.44 -12.93 -11.86
C ALA A 367 24.95 -13.19 -11.66
N ARG A 368 25.76 -12.86 -12.67
CA ARG A 368 27.23 -13.14 -12.67
C ARG A 368 27.97 -12.49 -11.51
N SER A 369 27.59 -11.28 -11.12
CA SER A 369 28.21 -10.50 -10.04
C SER A 369 27.91 -11.05 -8.65
N SER A 370 26.85 -11.84 -8.51
CA SER A 370 26.43 -12.42 -7.23
C SER A 370 27.05 -13.79 -6.94
N ILE A 371 27.84 -14.32 -7.88
CA ILE A 371 28.54 -15.61 -7.70
C ILE A 371 29.75 -15.41 -6.79
N LYS A 372 29.79 -16.20 -5.73
CA LYS A 372 30.92 -16.31 -4.80
C LYS A 372 31.91 -17.33 -5.35
N LYS A 373 33.19 -16.97 -5.34
CA LYS A 373 34.28 -17.87 -5.72
C LYS A 373 34.29 -19.09 -4.80
N ASP A 374 34.53 -20.28 -5.38
CA ASP A 374 34.67 -21.55 -4.67
C ASP A 374 33.45 -21.91 -3.77
N HIS A 375 32.25 -21.48 -4.17
CA HIS A 375 31.02 -21.73 -3.43
C HIS A 375 30.16 -22.83 -4.07
N ARG A 376 29.55 -23.68 -3.25
CA ARG A 376 28.62 -24.73 -3.69
C ARG A 376 27.20 -24.22 -3.54
N TYR A 377 26.47 -24.19 -4.65
CA TYR A 377 25.06 -23.83 -4.69
C TYR A 377 24.20 -25.09 -4.81
N GLN A 378 23.05 -25.11 -4.13
CA GLN A 378 22.05 -26.17 -4.25
C GLN A 378 20.83 -25.58 -4.96
N VAL A 379 20.36 -26.27 -6.01
CA VAL A 379 19.21 -25.89 -6.83
C VAL A 379 18.10 -26.87 -6.60
#